data_AF-W3VM36-F1
#
_entry.id   AF-W3VM36-F1
#
_cell.length_a   1.000
_cell.length_b   1.000
_cell.length_c   1.000
_cell.angle_alpha   90.00
_cell.angle_beta   90.00
_cell.angle_gamma   90.00
#
_symmetry.space_group_name_H-M   'P 1'
#
loop_
_entity.id
_entity.type
_entity.pdbx_description
1 polymer ?
#
loop_
_entity_poly.entity_id
_entity_poly.type
_entity_poly.pdbx_seq_one_letter_code
_entity_poly.pdbx_strand_id
1 'polypeptide(L)'
;MHGQAPSVSISQKPLRLLQEEKKGFERPSPPHHQDPTIPAPLAFGSRSLLLPRPLETTQEAATGAPTLLSPALAHTWAPPPTLFTMPPKGSKRSSKADAAAAASAPENAMEIDEPSSSQPSGSIANDPAAASIIDQSKSSAAVDARRLVEILPERMGSVAETDFPLHHPGEAHTFSLATLGERLKLIITRLSDASCEFDLIGVDASIANAIRRVLMAEVPTVAIEHVYIWNNTSIIQDEVLSHRLGLVPLAIHPDKVLMRQPGDDADDSNTVVFHLKAKCERNRNAARGETDPDKLYIGHNVYSGALEWDPKGGQEDDFADAPPRPVHDRILIAKLRPGQELDLELHCEKGIGKDHAKFSPVATATYRLLPHIQLLQPVPAALVDKFVACFPPGVIGVSGEGDERKVFVQDARKDTISREVFRHDEFENTVKLGRVRDHFLFDLESTGVIPPERLLPEAIRTLRAKIATLRKGLDHLETQGLDTAIVDA
;
A
#
# COMPACT_ATOMS: atom_id res chain seq x y z
N MET A 1 -39.74 70.13 31.09
CA MET A 1 -39.83 71.05 29.93
C MET A 1 -39.58 70.21 28.68
N HIS A 2 -40.67 69.80 28.00
CA HIS A 2 -40.98 70.21 26.60
C HIS A 2 -39.84 69.81 25.64
N GLY A 3 -39.93 68.73 24.86
CA GLY A 3 -40.95 68.43 23.82
C GLY A 3 -40.36 68.83 22.46
N GLN A 4 -40.00 67.92 21.55
CA GLN A 4 -40.79 67.37 20.41
C GLN A 4 -39.91 66.23 19.78
N ALA A 5 -40.30 64.98 19.48
CA ALA A 5 -41.38 64.38 18.67
C ALA A 5 -41.37 64.77 17.18
N PRO A 6 -41.78 63.92 16.19
CA PRO A 6 -42.43 62.59 16.25
C PRO A 6 -41.77 61.50 15.34
N SER A 7 -41.75 60.18 15.63
CA SER A 7 -42.76 59.11 15.45
C SER A 7 -43.60 59.08 14.15
N VAL A 8 -43.45 58.04 13.33
CA VAL A 8 -44.58 57.29 12.73
C VAL A 8 -44.19 55.81 12.61
N SER A 9 -45.08 54.94 13.07
CA SER A 9 -45.05 53.49 12.97
C SER A 9 -46.34 52.99 12.28
N ILE A 10 -46.25 51.77 11.72
CA ILE A 10 -47.34 50.80 11.41
C ILE A 10 -48.17 51.04 10.12
N SER A 11 -48.10 50.09 9.18
CA SER A 11 -49.23 49.17 8.88
C SER A 11 -48.85 48.09 7.87
N GLN A 12 -48.98 46.82 8.27
CA GLN A 12 -49.03 45.65 7.40
C GLN A 12 -50.41 45.54 6.73
N LYS A 13 -50.48 45.15 5.44
CA LYS A 13 -51.32 44.06 4.88
C LYS A 13 -51.32 44.00 3.31
N PRO A 14 -51.79 42.90 2.68
CA PRO A 14 -51.08 42.15 1.64
C PRO A 14 -51.79 42.11 0.26
N LEU A 15 -51.10 41.68 -0.79
CA LEU A 15 -51.71 41.15 -2.04
C LEU A 15 -50.71 40.15 -2.66
N ARG A 16 -50.90 38.83 -2.61
CA ARG A 16 -51.72 37.94 -3.47
C ARG A 16 -51.52 38.12 -4.99
N LEU A 17 -51.25 36.95 -5.60
CA LEU A 17 -51.49 36.53 -6.99
C LEU A 17 -50.53 37.04 -8.08
N LEU A 18 -49.71 36.13 -8.60
CA LEU A 18 -49.55 35.89 -10.03
C LEU A 18 -49.34 34.39 -10.27
N GLN A 19 -50.41 33.75 -10.72
CA GLN A 19 -50.48 32.46 -11.40
C GLN A 19 -50.65 32.77 -12.90
N GLU A 20 -50.14 31.88 -13.76
CA GLU A 20 -50.28 31.84 -15.25
C GLU A 20 -49.34 32.83 -16.00
N GLU A 21 -48.60 32.47 -17.05
CA GLU A 21 -48.93 31.62 -18.20
C GLU A 21 -47.78 30.71 -18.69
N LYS A 22 -48.21 29.60 -19.30
CA LYS A 22 -47.46 28.65 -20.13
C LYS A 22 -47.15 29.23 -21.52
N LYS A 23 -45.97 28.90 -22.06
CA LYS A 23 -45.61 28.65 -23.48
C LYS A 23 -44.15 28.18 -23.43
N GLY A 24 -43.70 27.01 -23.89
CA GLY A 24 -44.14 26.12 -24.95
C GLY A 24 -42.86 25.73 -25.70
N PHE A 25 -42.22 24.61 -25.34
CA PHE A 25 -41.08 24.06 -26.07
C PHE A 25 -41.05 22.54 -25.90
N GLU A 26 -41.83 21.84 -26.73
CA GLU A 26 -41.78 20.39 -26.88
C GLU A 26 -40.61 20.00 -27.78
N ARG A 27 -39.81 19.02 -27.34
CA ARG A 27 -38.87 18.27 -28.18
C ARG A 27 -39.51 16.92 -28.52
N PRO A 28 -39.39 16.42 -29.77
CA PRO A 28 -40.05 15.17 -30.16
C PRO A 28 -39.26 13.94 -29.69
N SER A 29 -39.97 12.99 -29.09
CA SER A 29 -39.50 11.63 -28.78
C SER A 29 -39.83 10.67 -29.93
N PRO A 30 -39.01 9.63 -30.21
CA PRO A 30 -39.19 8.75 -31.36
C PRO A 30 -40.30 7.71 -31.16
N PRO A 31 -40.85 7.12 -32.25
CA PRO A 31 -42.10 6.36 -32.22
C PRO A 31 -41.92 4.91 -31.75
N HIS A 32 -42.90 4.45 -30.97
CA HIS A 32 -43.11 3.06 -30.59
C HIS A 32 -43.66 2.24 -31.76
N HIS A 33 -43.00 1.12 -32.08
CA HIS A 33 -43.53 0.05 -32.92
C HIS A 33 -44.40 -0.91 -32.08
N GLN A 34 -45.59 -1.24 -32.57
CA GLN A 34 -46.50 -2.26 -32.00
C GLN A 34 -46.29 -3.64 -32.63
N ASP A 35 -46.75 -4.65 -31.87
CA ASP A 35 -47.10 -6.06 -32.16
C ASP A 35 -46.09 -7.17 -31.77
N PRO A 36 -46.55 -8.41 -31.43
CA PRO A 36 -47.78 -8.80 -30.72
C PRO A 36 -47.55 -9.82 -29.57
N THR A 37 -48.63 -10.07 -28.82
CA THR A 37 -48.88 -11.06 -27.73
C THR A 37 -48.38 -12.50 -27.90
N ILE A 38 -48.05 -13.19 -26.78
CA ILE A 38 -48.37 -14.61 -26.35
C ILE A 38 -47.35 -15.11 -25.26
N PRO A 39 -47.69 -16.01 -24.29
CA PRO A 39 -48.37 -15.79 -22.99
C PRO A 39 -47.45 -16.00 -21.74
N ALA A 40 -48.00 -15.80 -20.54
CA ALA A 40 -47.32 -16.01 -19.25
C ALA A 40 -47.06 -17.50 -18.92
N PRO A 41 -46.09 -17.78 -18.02
CA PRO A 41 -46.23 -18.89 -17.08
C PRO A 41 -46.05 -18.47 -15.61
N LEU A 42 -47.10 -18.78 -14.85
CA LEU A 42 -47.11 -19.44 -13.55
C LEU A 42 -46.26 -18.86 -12.40
N ALA A 43 -46.99 -18.21 -11.48
CA ALA A 43 -46.59 -17.95 -10.11
C ALA A 43 -46.17 -19.25 -9.40
N PHE A 44 -44.96 -19.24 -8.82
CA PHE A 44 -44.52 -20.22 -7.83
C PHE A 44 -44.25 -19.52 -6.50
N GLY A 45 -44.86 -20.07 -5.46
CA GLY A 45 -44.99 -19.49 -4.14
C GLY A 45 -43.68 -19.34 -3.38
N SER A 46 -43.66 -18.29 -2.56
CA SER A 46 -42.72 -18.05 -1.48
C SER A 46 -42.67 -19.23 -0.51
N ARG A 47 -41.57 -19.99 -0.55
CA ARG A 47 -41.16 -20.88 0.56
C ARG A 47 -40.10 -20.16 1.38
N SER A 48 -40.54 -19.61 2.51
CA SER A 48 -39.70 -19.25 3.65
C SER A 48 -39.07 -20.53 4.21
N LEU A 49 -37.74 -20.63 4.15
CA LEU A 49 -36.97 -21.65 4.86
C LEU A 49 -36.59 -21.08 6.23
N LEU A 50 -37.26 -21.62 7.26
CA LEU A 50 -36.93 -21.44 8.67
C LEU A 50 -35.56 -22.04 8.97
N LEU A 51 -34.66 -21.23 9.53
CA LEU A 51 -33.51 -21.68 10.30
C LEU A 51 -33.89 -21.69 11.79
N PRO A 52 -33.56 -22.74 12.57
CA PRO A 52 -33.91 -22.81 13.99
C PRO A 52 -32.96 -21.94 14.83
N ARG A 53 -33.54 -21.14 15.73
CA ARG A 53 -32.85 -20.47 16.84
C ARG A 53 -32.50 -21.49 17.93
N PRO A 54 -31.33 -21.40 18.59
CA PRO A 54 -31.08 -22.14 19.81
C PRO A 54 -31.78 -21.50 21.02
N LEU A 55 -32.18 -22.37 21.94
CA LEU A 55 -33.03 -22.15 23.11
C LEU A 55 -32.39 -21.25 24.18
N GLU A 56 -33.20 -20.35 24.73
CA GLU A 56 -33.01 -19.73 26.04
C GLU A 56 -33.37 -20.75 27.14
N THR A 57 -32.51 -20.88 28.15
CA THR A 57 -32.83 -21.48 29.45
C THR A 57 -32.82 -20.38 30.50
N THR A 58 -34.00 -20.04 31.01
CA THR A 58 -34.23 -19.24 32.21
C THR A 58 -34.27 -20.12 33.45
N GLN A 59 -33.54 -19.73 34.51
CA GLN A 59 -33.82 -19.92 35.95
C GLN A 59 -32.52 -19.49 36.70
N GLU A 60 -32.50 -18.79 37.84
CA GLU A 60 -33.50 -18.19 38.71
C GLU A 60 -32.74 -17.25 39.67
N ALA A 61 -33.44 -16.27 40.24
CA ALA A 61 -32.89 -15.24 41.12
C ALA A 61 -32.54 -15.75 42.53
N ALA A 62 -31.47 -15.20 43.13
CA ALA A 62 -31.34 -15.15 44.59
C ALA A 62 -30.65 -13.84 45.03
N THR A 63 -31.34 -13.18 45.93
CA THR A 63 -31.14 -11.90 46.61
C THR A 63 -29.92 -11.85 47.55
N GLY A 64 -29.34 -10.66 47.74
CA GLY A 64 -28.64 -10.32 48.99
C GLY A 64 -27.52 -9.27 48.87
N ALA A 65 -27.84 -8.01 49.19
CA ALA A 65 -26.84 -7.01 49.59
C ALA A 65 -26.23 -7.37 50.96
N PRO A 66 -25.05 -6.84 51.35
CA PRO A 66 -25.08 -5.54 52.04
C PRO A 66 -23.89 -4.58 51.79
N THR A 67 -24.27 -3.31 51.90
CA THR A 67 -23.59 -2.08 52.37
C THR A 67 -22.27 -2.14 53.18
N LEU A 68 -21.43 -1.12 52.86
CA LEU A 68 -20.65 -0.21 53.73
C LEU A 68 -19.48 -0.75 54.56
N LEU A 69 -18.26 -0.22 54.30
CA LEU A 69 -17.56 0.74 55.20
C LEU A 69 -16.12 1.03 54.71
N SER A 70 -15.82 2.31 54.47
CA SER A 70 -14.46 2.85 54.52
C SER A 70 -13.91 2.79 55.97
N PRO A 71 -12.58 2.97 56.13
CA PRO A 71 -12.19 4.23 56.77
C PRO A 71 -10.97 4.90 56.12
N ALA A 72 -11.02 6.22 56.11
CA ALA A 72 -9.88 7.12 55.98
C ALA A 72 -9.36 7.51 57.38
N LEU A 73 -8.06 7.82 57.48
CA LEU A 73 -7.33 8.68 58.45
C LEU A 73 -5.90 8.11 58.60
N ALA A 74 -4.80 8.84 58.78
CA ALA A 74 -4.36 10.20 58.51
C ALA A 74 -2.88 10.25 58.99
N HIS A 75 -2.06 11.06 58.32
CA HIS A 75 -0.83 11.74 58.75
C HIS A 75 0.18 11.09 59.72
N THR A 76 1.46 11.08 59.34
CA THR A 76 2.53 11.83 60.05
C THR A 76 3.88 11.77 59.32
N TRP A 77 4.66 12.84 59.52
CA TRP A 77 5.92 13.24 58.88
C TRP A 77 7.05 13.22 59.93
N ALA A 78 8.28 12.77 59.56
CA ALA A 78 9.62 13.25 60.01
C ALA A 78 10.73 12.15 60.04
N PRO A 79 12.05 12.49 59.93
CA PRO A 79 13.11 11.69 59.30
C PRO A 79 14.29 11.26 60.24
N PRO A 80 15.56 11.12 59.79
CA PRO A 80 16.32 9.88 59.51
C PRO A 80 17.44 9.57 60.56
N PRO A 81 18.37 8.64 60.29
CA PRO A 81 19.76 9.12 60.12
C PRO A 81 20.62 8.40 59.05
N THR A 82 21.60 9.18 58.58
CA THR A 82 22.75 8.90 57.71
C THR A 82 23.86 8.07 58.36
N LEU A 83 24.66 7.34 57.57
CA LEU A 83 26.14 7.29 57.67
C LEU A 83 26.79 6.54 56.48
N PHE A 84 27.63 7.28 55.72
CA PHE A 84 29.00 6.95 55.25
C PHE A 84 29.28 5.62 54.49
N THR A 85 30.07 5.49 53.41
CA THR A 85 31.04 6.32 52.67
C THR A 85 31.54 5.53 51.43
N MET A 86 31.89 6.20 50.33
CA MET A 86 32.80 5.71 49.25
C MET A 86 34.28 5.72 49.75
N PRO A 87 35.33 5.10 49.12
CA PRO A 87 35.72 5.13 47.68
C PRO A 87 36.62 3.91 47.23
N PRO A 88 37.61 3.97 46.28
CA PRO A 88 37.87 4.78 45.07
C PRO A 88 38.18 3.98 43.76
N LYS A 89 38.42 4.71 42.66
CA LYS A 89 38.93 4.29 41.32
C LYS A 89 40.44 3.98 41.30
N GLY A 90 40.91 3.08 40.40
CA GLY A 90 42.27 3.15 39.82
C GLY A 90 42.90 1.89 39.16
N SER A 91 42.98 1.89 37.81
CA SER A 91 44.14 1.51 36.96
C SER A 91 44.70 0.07 36.79
N LYS A 92 44.58 -0.43 35.54
CA LYS A 92 45.55 -1.15 34.64
C LYS A 92 45.96 -2.63 34.84
N ARG A 93 45.72 -3.37 33.73
CA ARG A 93 46.50 -4.42 33.02
C ARG A 93 46.68 -5.85 33.60
N SER A 94 46.16 -6.78 32.78
CA SER A 94 46.71 -8.10 32.35
C SER A 94 46.85 -9.26 33.34
N SER A 95 46.12 -10.35 33.09
CA SER A 95 46.70 -11.65 32.72
C SER A 95 45.62 -12.67 32.31
N LYS A 96 45.99 -13.52 31.36
CA LYS A 96 45.29 -14.69 30.79
C LYS A 96 44.99 -15.81 31.82
N ALA A 97 44.07 -16.71 31.41
CA ALA A 97 43.85 -18.10 31.86
C ALA A 97 43.08 -18.22 33.19
N ASP A 98 41.99 -18.97 33.37
CA ASP A 98 41.38 -20.11 32.67
C ASP A 98 39.88 -20.17 32.98
N ALA A 99 39.03 -20.39 31.97
CA ALA A 99 37.71 -21.03 32.11
C ALA A 99 37.17 -21.37 30.71
N ALA A 100 37.67 -22.46 30.15
CA ALA A 100 37.09 -23.10 28.98
C ALA A 100 35.99 -24.07 29.43
N ALA A 101 34.75 -23.89 28.95
CA ALA A 101 33.93 -24.94 28.36
C ALA A 101 32.48 -24.45 28.12
N ALA A 102 31.96 -24.81 26.95
CA ALA A 102 30.56 -24.73 26.50
C ALA A 102 30.03 -23.35 26.06
N ALA A 103 30.52 -22.87 24.92
CA ALA A 103 29.77 -21.95 24.05
C ALA A 103 29.45 -22.67 22.74
N SER A 104 28.16 -22.92 22.50
CA SER A 104 27.60 -23.38 21.24
C SER A 104 27.87 -22.35 20.14
N ALA A 105 28.31 -22.83 18.98
CA ALA A 105 28.60 -22.02 17.80
C ALA A 105 27.39 -21.16 17.36
N PRO A 106 27.59 -19.90 16.95
CA PRO A 106 26.53 -19.14 16.31
C PRO A 106 26.32 -19.68 14.88
N GLU A 107 25.08 -20.05 14.58
CA GLU A 107 24.62 -20.33 13.21
C GLU A 107 24.91 -19.11 12.31
N ASN A 108 25.43 -19.38 11.11
CA ASN A 108 25.75 -18.41 10.06
C ASN A 108 24.64 -17.36 9.89
N ALA A 109 24.88 -16.16 10.40
CA ALA A 109 24.21 -14.97 9.92
C ALA A 109 24.69 -14.76 8.48
N MET A 110 23.87 -15.10 7.48
CA MET A 110 24.05 -14.56 6.14
C MET A 110 23.89 -13.04 6.26
N GLU A 111 25.01 -12.33 6.25
CA GLU A 111 25.06 -10.90 5.99
C GLU A 111 24.25 -10.64 4.72
N ILE A 112 23.25 -9.76 4.83
CA ILE A 112 22.64 -9.16 3.67
C ILE A 112 23.68 -8.17 3.19
N ASP A 113 24.41 -8.48 2.12
CA ASP A 113 25.34 -7.55 1.49
C ASP A 113 24.64 -6.20 1.31
N GLU A 114 25.20 -5.14 1.91
CA GLU A 114 24.80 -3.79 1.54
C GLU A 114 25.00 -3.63 0.02
N PRO A 115 24.03 -3.10 -0.73
CA PRO A 115 24.21 -2.91 -2.15
C PRO A 115 25.38 -1.96 -2.36
N SER A 116 26.49 -2.50 -2.91
CA SER A 116 27.66 -1.77 -3.36
C SER A 116 27.22 -0.49 -4.07
N SER A 117 27.58 0.67 -3.50
CA SER A 117 27.24 2.01 -3.97
C SER A 117 27.97 2.42 -5.25
N SER A 118 28.49 1.46 -6.02
CA SER A 118 29.19 1.72 -7.27
C SER A 118 29.01 0.56 -8.27
N GLN A 119 27.83 0.46 -8.86
CA GLN A 119 27.61 -0.22 -10.14
C GLN A 119 26.87 0.75 -11.06
N PRO A 120 27.43 1.15 -12.21
CA PRO A 120 26.68 1.95 -13.18
C PRO A 120 25.52 1.10 -13.70
N SER A 121 24.38 1.75 -13.98
CA SER A 121 23.16 1.15 -14.52
C SER A 121 23.45 0.08 -15.57
N GLY A 122 23.51 -1.18 -15.15
CA GLY A 122 23.75 -2.31 -16.02
C GLY A 122 22.51 -2.48 -16.88
N SER A 123 22.58 -2.06 -18.14
CA SER A 123 21.54 -2.37 -19.11
C SER A 123 21.32 -3.88 -19.15
N ILE A 124 20.07 -4.31 -19.06
CA ILE A 124 19.58 -5.70 -19.17
C ILE A 124 20.14 -6.46 -20.39
N ALA A 125 20.67 -5.73 -21.37
CA ALA A 125 21.35 -6.26 -22.55
C ALA A 125 22.57 -7.15 -22.27
N ASN A 126 23.17 -7.11 -21.06
CA ASN A 126 24.43 -7.81 -20.79
C ASN A 126 24.31 -9.13 -20.00
N ASP A 127 23.13 -9.52 -19.51
CA ASP A 127 22.92 -10.85 -18.92
C ASP A 127 22.33 -11.81 -19.96
N PRO A 128 23.10 -12.79 -20.48
CA PRO A 128 22.63 -13.72 -21.50
C PRO A 128 21.50 -14.63 -21.00
N ALA A 129 21.43 -14.92 -19.70
CA ALA A 129 20.37 -15.74 -19.12
C ALA A 129 19.04 -14.97 -19.10
N ALA A 130 19.05 -13.73 -18.62
CA ALA A 130 17.89 -12.84 -18.65
C ALA A 130 17.41 -12.58 -20.09
N ALA A 131 18.35 -12.28 -20.99
CA ALA A 131 18.04 -12.06 -22.41
C ALA A 131 17.40 -13.28 -23.05
N SER A 132 17.91 -14.50 -22.80
CA SER A 132 17.34 -15.74 -23.33
C SER A 132 15.94 -16.05 -22.80
N ILE A 133 15.66 -15.75 -21.53
CA ILE A 133 14.33 -15.94 -20.92
C ILE A 133 13.32 -14.93 -21.49
N ILE A 134 13.74 -13.67 -21.65
CA ILE A 134 12.94 -12.66 -22.32
C ILE A 134 12.71 -13.06 -23.78
N ASP A 135 13.71 -13.62 -24.47
CA ASP A 135 13.55 -14.10 -25.84
C ASP A 135 12.60 -15.31 -25.94
N GLN A 136 12.61 -16.21 -24.94
CA GLN A 136 11.63 -17.29 -24.86
C GLN A 136 10.19 -16.75 -24.76
N SER A 137 9.97 -15.62 -24.08
CA SER A 137 8.67 -14.93 -24.04
C SER A 137 8.27 -14.23 -25.35
N LYS A 138 9.22 -14.02 -26.27
CA LYS A 138 8.98 -13.52 -27.63
C LYS A 138 8.60 -14.63 -28.61
N SER A 139 8.56 -15.88 -28.16
CA SER A 139 8.23 -17.03 -29.01
C SER A 139 7.01 -17.75 -28.46
N SER A 140 6.20 -18.33 -29.35
CA SER A 140 5.16 -19.29 -29.01
C SER A 140 5.78 -20.65 -28.60
N ALA A 141 6.83 -20.63 -27.78
CA ALA A 141 7.51 -21.83 -27.30
C ALA A 141 6.50 -22.72 -26.57
N ALA A 142 6.61 -24.04 -26.76
CA ALA A 142 5.74 -24.99 -26.11
C ALA A 142 5.97 -24.93 -24.58
N VAL A 143 5.07 -24.25 -23.87
CA VAL A 143 4.98 -24.30 -22.42
C VAL A 143 4.15 -25.52 -22.04
N ASP A 144 4.51 -26.20 -20.96
CA ASP A 144 3.69 -27.28 -20.41
C ASP A 144 2.27 -26.76 -20.16
N ALA A 145 1.27 -27.42 -20.76
CA ALA A 145 -0.13 -27.05 -20.63
C ALA A 145 -0.59 -26.99 -19.16
N ARG A 146 0.04 -27.77 -18.27
CA ARG A 146 -0.27 -27.75 -16.84
C ARG A 146 0.09 -26.42 -16.17
N ARG A 147 1.12 -25.74 -16.66
CA ARG A 147 1.58 -24.44 -16.16
C ARG A 147 0.77 -23.27 -16.74
N LEU A 148 -0.14 -23.53 -17.67
CA LEU A 148 -0.96 -22.51 -18.29
C LEU A 148 -2.29 -22.36 -17.55
N VAL A 149 -2.58 -21.11 -17.17
CA VAL A 149 -3.94 -20.69 -16.83
C VAL A 149 -4.64 -20.37 -18.14
N GLU A 150 -5.72 -21.08 -18.45
CA GLU A 150 -6.43 -20.93 -19.72
C GLU A 150 -7.35 -19.70 -19.71
N ILE A 151 -7.38 -18.98 -20.82
CA ILE A 151 -8.27 -17.84 -21.01
C ILE A 151 -9.27 -18.19 -22.09
N LEU A 152 -10.50 -18.44 -21.67
CA LEU A 152 -11.63 -18.76 -22.54
C LEU A 152 -12.47 -17.49 -22.78
N PRO A 153 -13.38 -17.50 -23.77
CA PRO A 153 -14.23 -16.35 -24.06
C PRO A 153 -15.03 -15.86 -22.84
N GLU A 154 -15.62 -16.80 -22.11
CA GLU A 154 -16.55 -16.49 -21.00
C GLU A 154 -15.95 -16.70 -19.59
N ARG A 155 -14.86 -17.47 -19.47
CA ARG A 155 -14.31 -17.85 -18.16
C ARG A 155 -12.79 -18.06 -18.20
N MET A 156 -12.19 -18.24 -17.03
CA MET A 156 -10.81 -18.73 -16.91
C MET A 156 -10.80 -20.22 -16.54
N GLY A 157 -9.88 -20.98 -17.12
CA GLY A 157 -9.65 -22.39 -16.82
C GLY A 157 -8.31 -22.59 -16.09
N SER A 158 -8.13 -23.76 -15.46
CA SER A 158 -6.84 -24.18 -14.88
C SER A 158 -6.22 -23.18 -13.89
N VAL A 159 -7.06 -22.60 -13.03
CA VAL A 159 -6.67 -21.52 -12.10
C VAL A 159 -5.87 -21.99 -10.89
N ALA A 160 -6.08 -23.22 -10.43
CA ALA A 160 -5.44 -23.75 -9.24
C ALA A 160 -4.03 -24.28 -9.52
N GLU A 161 -3.16 -24.15 -8.54
CA GLU A 161 -1.87 -24.85 -8.48
C GLU A 161 -2.12 -26.34 -8.26
N THR A 162 -1.52 -27.20 -9.09
CA THR A 162 -1.66 -28.67 -8.99
C THR A 162 -0.34 -29.37 -8.67
N ASP A 163 0.73 -28.61 -8.45
CA ASP A 163 2.10 -29.13 -8.35
C ASP A 163 2.42 -29.53 -6.90
N PHE A 164 1.54 -30.35 -6.33
CA PHE A 164 1.65 -30.88 -4.98
C PHE A 164 1.89 -32.39 -5.00
N PRO A 165 2.54 -32.95 -3.96
CA PRO A 165 2.69 -34.39 -3.84
C PRO A 165 1.34 -35.11 -3.94
N LEU A 166 1.34 -36.27 -4.59
CA LEU A 166 0.17 -37.14 -4.79
C LEU A 166 -0.90 -36.60 -5.74
N HIS A 167 -0.71 -35.45 -6.38
CA HIS A 167 -1.69 -34.91 -7.33
C HIS A 167 -1.58 -35.54 -8.72
N HIS A 168 -0.35 -35.81 -9.17
CA HIS A 168 -0.06 -36.41 -10.47
C HIS A 168 0.56 -37.81 -10.32
N PRO A 169 0.07 -38.82 -11.05
CA PRO A 169 0.62 -40.16 -10.99
C PRO A 169 2.03 -40.19 -11.61
N GLY A 170 3.01 -40.74 -10.90
CA GLY A 170 4.38 -40.87 -11.38
C GLY A 170 5.29 -39.66 -11.11
N GLU A 171 4.77 -38.61 -10.46
CA GLU A 171 5.51 -37.39 -10.12
C GLU A 171 5.48 -37.17 -8.59
N ALA A 172 6.62 -36.80 -8.00
CA ALA A 172 6.74 -36.67 -6.54
C ALA A 172 6.30 -35.30 -6.01
N HIS A 173 6.63 -34.21 -6.72
CA HIS A 173 6.41 -32.80 -6.32
C HIS A 173 6.74 -32.47 -4.84
N THR A 174 7.59 -33.25 -4.19
CA THR A 174 8.01 -33.01 -2.80
C THR A 174 8.88 -31.76 -2.74
N PHE A 175 8.68 -30.95 -1.71
CA PHE A 175 9.47 -29.74 -1.50
C PHE A 175 10.97 -30.07 -1.38
N SER A 176 11.79 -29.40 -2.19
CA SER A 176 13.25 -29.52 -2.16
C SER A 176 13.86 -28.14 -2.41
N LEU A 177 14.72 -27.70 -1.48
CA LEU A 177 15.39 -26.40 -1.58
C LEU A 177 16.34 -26.33 -2.77
N ALA A 178 16.99 -27.45 -3.13
CA ALA A 178 17.85 -27.52 -4.31
C ALA A 178 17.07 -27.29 -5.60
N THR A 179 15.91 -27.95 -5.74
CA THR A 179 15.03 -27.79 -6.90
C THR A 179 14.45 -26.38 -6.98
N LEU A 180 14.13 -25.76 -5.83
CA LEU A 180 13.71 -24.37 -5.79
C LEU A 180 14.83 -23.43 -6.23
N GLY A 181 16.07 -23.65 -5.77
CA GLY A 181 17.23 -22.84 -6.16
C GLY A 181 17.55 -22.88 -7.67
N GLU A 182 17.28 -24.01 -8.33
CA GLU A 182 17.43 -24.14 -9.78
C GLU A 182 16.31 -23.45 -10.58
N ARG A 183 15.08 -23.47 -10.06
CA ARG A 183 13.89 -22.91 -10.73
C ARG A 183 13.71 -21.42 -10.50
N LEU A 184 14.04 -20.94 -9.29
CA LEU A 184 13.87 -19.56 -8.88
C LEU A 184 14.78 -18.66 -9.71
N LYS A 185 14.18 -17.74 -10.46
CA LYS A 185 14.91 -16.71 -11.20
C LYS A 185 14.26 -15.37 -10.96
N LEU A 186 15.10 -14.36 -10.76
CA LEU A 186 14.68 -12.98 -10.63
C LEU A 186 15.37 -12.15 -11.72
N ILE A 187 14.58 -11.46 -12.54
CA ILE A 187 15.09 -10.65 -13.66
C ILE A 187 14.56 -9.25 -13.50
N ILE A 188 15.44 -8.27 -13.27
CA ILE A 188 15.03 -6.86 -13.21
C ILE A 188 14.89 -6.36 -14.65
N THR A 189 13.71 -5.86 -15.01
CA THR A 189 13.41 -5.43 -16.39
C THR A 189 13.40 -3.92 -16.55
N ARG A 190 13.16 -3.18 -15.47
CA ARG A 190 13.30 -1.73 -15.45
C ARG A 190 13.49 -1.27 -14.02
N LEU A 191 14.47 -0.39 -13.82
CA LEU A 191 14.65 0.33 -12.57
C LEU A 191 14.66 1.82 -12.89
N SER A 192 13.87 2.57 -12.14
CA SER A 192 13.83 4.03 -12.15
C SER A 192 13.74 4.54 -10.72
N ASP A 193 13.91 5.85 -10.52
CA ASP A 193 13.90 6.45 -9.18
C ASP A 193 12.57 6.25 -8.43
N ALA A 194 11.46 6.05 -9.16
CA ALA A 194 10.13 5.89 -8.59
C ALA A 194 9.54 4.49 -8.74
N SER A 195 10.02 3.68 -9.70
CA SER A 195 9.45 2.36 -9.96
C SER A 195 10.49 1.28 -10.27
N CYS A 196 10.16 0.04 -9.89
CA CYS A 196 10.92 -1.17 -10.15
C CYS A 196 10.02 -2.23 -10.78
N GLU A 197 10.33 -2.61 -12.01
CA GLU A 197 9.69 -3.72 -12.71
C GLU A 197 10.65 -4.91 -12.74
N PHE A 198 10.19 -6.08 -12.31
CA PHE A 198 10.98 -7.31 -12.33
C PHE A 198 10.11 -8.54 -12.55
N ASP A 199 10.73 -9.59 -13.06
CA ASP A 199 10.12 -10.89 -13.26
C ASP A 199 10.55 -11.83 -12.14
N LEU A 200 9.57 -12.47 -11.49
CA LEU A 200 9.78 -13.52 -10.49
C LEU A 200 9.28 -14.84 -11.06
N ILE A 201 10.22 -15.76 -11.31
CA ILE A 201 9.97 -17.01 -12.01
C ILE A 201 10.25 -18.20 -11.09
N GLY A 202 9.41 -19.24 -11.17
CA GLY A 202 9.61 -20.51 -10.45
C GLY A 202 9.11 -20.52 -9.01
N VAL A 203 8.26 -19.56 -8.65
CA VAL A 203 7.56 -19.51 -7.36
C VAL A 203 6.07 -19.79 -7.54
N ASP A 204 5.40 -20.15 -6.45
CA ASP A 204 3.94 -20.25 -6.40
C ASP A 204 3.29 -18.87 -6.14
N ALA A 205 2.01 -18.75 -6.50
CA ALA A 205 1.19 -17.56 -6.29
C ALA A 205 1.07 -17.18 -4.81
N SER A 206 1.13 -18.13 -3.87
CA SER A 206 1.09 -17.83 -2.43
C SER A 206 2.27 -16.97 -1.98
N ILE A 207 3.49 -17.27 -2.46
CA ILE A 207 4.72 -16.53 -2.12
C ILE A 207 4.70 -15.16 -2.81
N ALA A 208 4.39 -15.11 -4.10
CA ALA A 208 4.27 -13.85 -4.84
C ALA A 208 3.23 -12.91 -4.20
N ASN A 209 2.06 -13.45 -3.83
CA ASN A 209 1.02 -12.68 -3.16
C ASN A 209 1.40 -12.29 -1.72
N ALA A 210 2.15 -13.13 -1.00
CA ALA A 210 2.68 -12.77 0.31
C ALA A 210 3.61 -11.56 0.22
N ILE A 211 4.56 -11.55 -0.72
CA ILE A 211 5.46 -10.41 -0.97
C ILE A 211 4.64 -9.16 -1.28
N ARG A 212 3.67 -9.25 -2.19
CA ARG A 212 2.78 -8.13 -2.54
C ARG A 212 2.04 -7.58 -1.32
N ARG A 213 1.48 -8.44 -0.47
CA ARG A 213 0.75 -8.04 0.73
C ARG A 213 1.65 -7.41 1.78
N VAL A 214 2.84 -7.96 1.99
CA VAL A 214 3.83 -7.43 2.94
C VAL A 214 4.26 -6.03 2.52
N LEU A 215 4.57 -5.83 1.23
CA LEU A 215 4.92 -4.51 0.67
C LEU A 215 3.86 -3.45 0.96
N MET A 216 2.57 -3.79 0.79
CA MET A 216 1.48 -2.83 0.96
C MET A 216 1.16 -2.55 2.44
N ALA A 217 1.23 -3.56 3.31
CA ALA A 217 0.60 -3.51 4.62
C ALA A 217 1.55 -3.68 5.81
N GLU A 218 2.75 -4.21 5.63
CA GLU A 218 3.58 -4.67 6.76
C GLU A 218 4.99 -4.11 6.77
N VAL A 219 5.48 -3.58 5.65
CA VAL A 219 6.72 -2.80 5.65
C VAL A 219 6.47 -1.50 6.42
N PRO A 220 7.23 -1.23 7.50
CA PRO A 220 6.99 -0.07 8.33
C PRO A 220 7.55 1.22 7.70
N THR A 221 6.85 2.33 7.92
CA THR A 221 7.31 3.68 7.56
C THR A 221 6.99 4.65 8.69
N VAL A 222 7.48 5.88 8.59
CA VAL A 222 7.21 6.95 9.55
C VAL A 222 6.30 7.98 8.90
N ALA A 223 5.19 8.32 9.56
CA ALA A 223 4.22 9.30 9.09
C ALA A 223 3.68 10.15 10.25
N ILE A 224 3.05 11.28 9.93
CA ILE A 224 2.45 12.18 10.93
C ILE A 224 1.23 11.50 11.56
N GLU A 225 1.24 11.37 12.89
CA GLU A 225 0.16 10.76 13.67
C GLU A 225 -0.61 11.84 14.45
N HIS A 226 0.11 12.63 15.24
CA HIS A 226 -0.49 13.69 16.05
C HIS A 226 -0.18 15.07 15.48
N VAL A 227 -1.22 15.90 15.36
CA VAL A 227 -1.14 17.27 14.89
C VAL A 227 -1.64 18.18 16.00
N TYR A 228 -0.74 18.98 16.54
CA TYR A 228 -1.02 19.96 17.57
C TYR A 228 -1.18 21.34 16.91
N ILE A 229 -2.36 21.92 17.05
CA ILE A 229 -2.75 23.16 16.36
C ILE A 229 -2.80 24.30 17.37
N TRP A 230 -1.86 25.25 17.29
CA TRP A 230 -1.85 26.43 18.16
C TRP A 230 -2.70 27.55 17.58
N ASN A 231 -2.58 27.78 16.27
CA ASN A 231 -3.44 28.71 15.56
C ASN A 231 -3.72 28.24 14.14
N ASN A 232 -5.00 28.09 13.79
CA ASN A 232 -5.45 27.91 12.41
C ASN A 232 -6.55 28.94 12.12
N THR A 233 -6.20 29.97 11.33
CA THR A 233 -7.17 30.96 10.83
C THR A 233 -7.45 30.78 9.34
N SER A 234 -7.02 29.65 8.76
CA SER A 234 -7.29 29.31 7.37
C SER A 234 -8.76 28.92 7.16
N ILE A 235 -9.14 28.70 5.91
CA ILE A 235 -10.50 28.25 5.55
C ILE A 235 -10.65 26.73 5.77
N ILE A 236 -9.53 25.99 5.76
CA ILE A 236 -9.55 24.53 5.90
C ILE A 236 -9.74 24.20 7.39
N GLN A 237 -10.72 23.34 7.67
CA GLN A 237 -10.99 22.85 9.01
C GLN A 237 -9.82 22.02 9.54
N ASP A 238 -9.63 22.07 10.85
CA ASP A 238 -8.54 21.42 11.58
C ASP A 238 -8.43 19.92 11.26
N GLU A 239 -9.55 19.20 11.29
CA GLU A 239 -9.58 17.76 11.02
C GLU A 239 -9.18 17.41 9.59
N VAL A 240 -9.59 18.23 8.62
CA VAL A 240 -9.25 18.04 7.20
C VAL A 240 -7.79 18.38 6.95
N LEU A 241 -7.28 19.43 7.59
CA LEU A 241 -5.88 19.82 7.52
C LEU A 241 -4.97 18.73 8.09
N SER A 242 -5.29 18.22 9.28
CA SER A 242 -4.56 17.14 9.95
C SER A 242 -4.57 15.86 9.12
N HIS A 243 -5.71 15.48 8.55
CA HIS A 243 -5.79 14.31 7.66
C HIS A 243 -4.89 14.46 6.43
N ARG A 244 -4.83 15.65 5.82
CA ARG A 244 -3.95 15.91 4.67
C ARG A 244 -2.48 15.86 5.04
N LEU A 245 -2.11 16.42 6.20
CA LEU A 245 -0.75 16.37 6.71
C LEU A 245 -0.30 14.93 6.97
N GLY A 246 -1.18 14.10 7.55
CA GLY A 246 -0.93 12.67 7.75
C GLY A 246 -0.59 11.89 6.48
N LEU A 247 -1.06 12.34 5.30
CA LEU A 247 -0.82 11.69 4.02
C LEU A 247 0.42 12.20 3.28
N VAL A 248 1.16 13.16 3.84
CA VAL A 248 2.42 13.63 3.25
C VAL A 248 3.51 12.58 3.51
N PRO A 249 4.12 11.98 2.46
CA PRO A 249 5.20 11.02 2.66
C PRO A 249 6.46 11.73 3.17
N LEU A 250 7.06 11.19 4.22
CA LEU A 250 8.27 11.72 4.85
C LEU A 250 9.46 10.81 4.56
N ALA A 251 10.58 11.40 4.14
CA ALA A 251 11.85 10.73 3.94
C ALA A 251 12.54 10.57 5.30
N ILE A 252 12.15 9.53 6.04
CA ILE A 252 12.72 9.18 7.35
C ILE A 252 13.03 7.69 7.34
N HIS A 253 14.25 7.32 7.72
CA HIS A 253 14.63 5.92 7.82
C HIS A 253 13.88 5.24 8.97
N PRO A 254 13.03 4.23 8.71
CA PRO A 254 12.18 3.64 9.74
C PRO A 254 12.98 2.87 10.79
N ASP A 255 14.21 2.41 10.49
CA ASP A 255 15.04 1.67 11.44
C ASP A 255 15.64 2.55 12.55
N LYS A 256 15.72 3.87 12.32
CA LYS A 256 16.20 4.84 13.31
C LYS A 256 15.14 5.26 14.32
N VAL A 257 13.88 4.90 14.07
CA VAL A 257 12.74 5.24 14.92
C VAL A 257 12.17 3.96 15.51
N LEU A 258 12.01 3.93 16.83
CA LEU A 258 11.37 2.83 17.53
C LEU A 258 9.85 2.90 17.36
N MET A 259 9.21 1.73 17.30
CA MET A 259 7.76 1.67 17.23
C MET A 259 7.20 1.91 18.64
N ARG A 260 6.35 2.93 18.78
CA ARG A 260 5.72 3.31 20.05
C ARG A 260 4.70 2.25 20.48
N GLN A 261 4.77 1.78 21.73
CA GLN A 261 3.75 0.87 22.28
C GLN A 261 2.62 1.63 22.97
N PRO A 262 1.43 1.02 23.12
CA PRO A 262 0.35 1.63 23.88
C PRO A 262 0.76 1.91 25.33
N GLY A 263 0.79 3.19 25.72
CA GLY A 263 1.18 3.62 27.05
C GLY A 263 2.58 4.22 27.15
N ASP A 264 3.39 4.14 26.10
CA ASP A 264 4.69 4.82 26.03
C ASP A 264 4.50 6.33 25.83
N ASP A 265 5.30 7.13 26.53
CA ASP A 265 5.41 8.57 26.29
C ASP A 265 6.21 8.85 25.00
N ALA A 266 5.99 10.03 24.40
CA ALA A 266 6.79 10.47 23.27
C ALA A 266 8.21 10.81 23.74
N ASP A 267 9.21 10.18 23.13
CA ASP A 267 10.63 10.40 23.39
C ASP A 267 11.41 10.65 22.09
N ASP A 268 12.71 10.94 22.22
CA ASP A 268 13.60 11.20 21.08
C ASP A 268 13.94 9.95 20.26
N SER A 269 13.61 8.75 20.73
CA SER A 269 13.84 7.49 20.01
C SER A 269 12.63 7.03 19.21
N ASN A 270 11.42 7.43 19.60
CA ASN A 270 10.16 6.93 19.03
C ASN A 270 9.39 7.99 18.23
N THR A 271 9.68 9.29 18.41
CA THR A 271 8.91 10.39 17.80
C THR A 271 9.82 11.40 17.09
N VAL A 272 9.45 11.77 15.86
CA VAL A 272 10.10 12.86 15.09
C VAL A 272 9.17 14.06 14.98
N VAL A 273 9.65 15.26 15.29
CA VAL A 273 8.82 16.47 15.35
C VAL A 273 9.09 17.40 14.16
N PHE A 274 8.01 17.89 13.54
CA PHE A 274 8.05 18.96 12.55
C PHE A 274 7.19 20.15 12.99
N HIS A 275 7.59 21.34 12.57
CA HIS A 275 6.80 22.56 12.71
C HIS A 275 6.31 23.05 11.35
N LEU A 276 5.07 23.55 11.30
CA LEU A 276 4.53 24.26 10.15
C LEU A 276 4.06 25.64 10.57
N LYS A 277 4.84 26.66 10.21
CA LYS A 277 4.49 28.07 10.43
C LYS A 277 4.35 28.77 9.10
N ALA A 278 3.11 29.17 8.78
CA ALA A 278 2.82 29.85 7.54
C ALA A 278 1.92 31.06 7.78
N LYS A 279 2.24 32.18 7.14
CA LYS A 279 1.44 33.41 7.19
C LYS A 279 1.31 33.99 5.80
N CYS A 280 0.11 34.42 5.45
CA CYS A 280 -0.15 35.06 4.17
C CYS A 280 -0.22 36.58 4.30
N GLU A 281 0.54 37.27 3.44
CA GLU A 281 0.59 38.72 3.41
C GLU A 281 0.34 39.26 1.98
N ARG A 282 -0.17 40.48 1.89
CA ARG A 282 -0.38 41.14 0.60
C ARG A 282 0.95 41.70 0.09
N ASN A 283 1.31 41.35 -1.15
CA ASN A 283 2.49 41.87 -1.80
C ASN A 283 2.29 43.35 -2.16
N ARG A 284 3.07 44.24 -1.53
CA ARG A 284 3.01 45.69 -1.81
C ARG A 284 3.60 46.07 -3.16
N ASN A 285 4.42 45.19 -3.75
CA ASN A 285 5.10 45.41 -5.02
C ASN A 285 4.30 44.90 -6.23
N ALA A 286 3.10 44.35 -6.01
CA ALA A 286 2.26 43.85 -7.10
C ALA A 286 1.80 44.98 -8.02
N ALA A 287 1.78 44.73 -9.33
CA ALA A 287 1.34 45.71 -10.32
C ALA A 287 -0.12 46.13 -10.08
N ARG A 288 -0.44 47.38 -10.39
CA ARG A 288 -1.79 47.92 -10.22
C ARG A 288 -2.76 47.22 -11.19
N GLY A 289 -3.75 46.52 -10.65
CA GLY A 289 -4.72 45.74 -11.42
C GLY A 289 -4.27 44.30 -11.71
N GLU A 290 -3.17 43.84 -11.12
CA GLU A 290 -2.77 42.42 -11.18
C GLU A 290 -3.86 41.54 -10.57
N THR A 291 -4.17 40.43 -11.23
CA THR A 291 -5.21 39.49 -10.80
C THR A 291 -4.65 38.14 -10.36
N ASP A 292 -3.40 37.86 -10.71
CA ASP A 292 -2.72 36.61 -10.36
C ASP A 292 -2.45 36.52 -8.84
N PRO A 293 -3.04 35.54 -8.13
CA PRO A 293 -2.78 35.33 -6.70
C PRO A 293 -1.30 35.14 -6.36
N ASP A 294 -0.52 34.51 -7.25
CA ASP A 294 0.91 34.24 -7.05
C ASP A 294 1.74 35.52 -6.98
N LYS A 295 1.29 36.58 -7.65
CA LYS A 295 1.95 37.91 -7.61
C LYS A 295 1.35 38.82 -6.55
N LEU A 296 0.05 38.70 -6.30
CA LEU A 296 -0.69 39.52 -5.35
C LEU A 296 -0.36 39.20 -3.89
N TYR A 297 -0.05 37.95 -3.57
CA TYR A 297 0.07 37.47 -2.20
C TYR A 297 1.35 36.66 -1.99
N ILE A 298 2.04 36.97 -0.89
CA ILE A 298 3.22 36.23 -0.43
C ILE A 298 2.74 35.15 0.54
N GLY A 299 3.22 33.91 0.38
CA GLY A 299 2.90 32.80 1.28
C GLY A 299 1.45 32.32 1.22
N HIS A 300 0.72 32.59 0.14
CA HIS A 300 -0.69 32.20 0.01
C HIS A 300 -0.89 30.71 -0.36
N ASN A 301 0.13 30.03 -0.87
CA ASN A 301 0.14 28.58 -1.06
C ASN A 301 1.13 27.98 -0.05
N VAL A 302 0.65 27.12 0.83
CA VAL A 302 1.45 26.40 1.81
C VAL A 302 1.76 25.02 1.24
N TYR A 303 3.05 24.76 1.00
CA TYR A 303 3.53 23.48 0.47
C TYR A 303 4.18 22.63 1.56
N SER A 304 4.31 21.33 1.32
CA SER A 304 5.01 20.40 2.20
C SER A 304 6.45 20.81 2.49
N GLY A 305 7.16 21.46 1.58
CA GLY A 305 8.51 21.99 1.83
C GLY A 305 8.59 23.08 2.90
N ALA A 306 7.46 23.59 3.41
CA ALA A 306 7.41 24.47 4.57
C ALA A 306 7.43 23.73 5.92
N LEU A 307 7.48 22.39 5.90
CA LEU A 307 7.66 21.56 7.08
C LEU A 307 9.12 21.64 7.54
N GLU A 308 9.34 22.22 8.71
CA GLU A 308 10.66 22.38 9.30
C GLU A 308 10.86 21.31 10.37
N TRP A 309 11.88 20.46 10.20
CA TRP A 309 12.24 19.46 11.21
C TRP A 309 12.84 20.15 12.44
N ASP A 310 12.36 19.77 13.63
CA ASP A 310 12.83 20.27 14.91
C ASP A 310 13.45 19.12 15.72
N PRO A 311 14.78 18.91 15.63
CA PRO A 311 15.45 17.79 16.28
C PRO A 311 15.32 17.85 17.80
N LYS A 312 15.04 16.70 18.42
CA LYS A 312 14.98 16.55 19.89
C LYS A 312 16.09 15.61 20.37
N GLY A 313 16.65 15.90 21.55
CA GLY A 313 17.65 15.04 22.17
C GLY A 313 18.88 14.81 21.27
N GLY A 314 19.22 13.54 21.03
CA GLY A 314 20.35 13.12 20.18
C GLY A 314 20.05 13.04 18.66
N GLN A 315 18.84 13.37 18.23
CA GLN A 315 18.41 13.17 16.84
C GLN A 315 19.22 13.94 15.79
N GLU A 316 19.81 15.08 16.16
CA GLU A 316 20.66 15.85 15.24
C GLU A 316 21.88 15.02 14.78
N ASP A 317 22.46 14.23 15.70
CA ASP A 317 23.58 13.33 15.40
C ASP A 317 23.10 12.04 14.70
N ASP A 318 22.00 11.44 15.16
CA ASP A 318 21.47 10.18 14.62
C ASP A 318 21.01 10.29 13.16
N PHE A 319 20.53 11.48 12.76
CA PHE A 319 20.07 11.78 11.40
C PHE A 319 21.00 12.70 10.60
N ALA A 320 22.26 12.89 11.04
CA ALA A 320 23.21 13.78 10.37
C ALA A 320 23.48 13.40 8.89
N ASP A 321 23.39 12.11 8.56
CA ASP A 321 23.51 11.55 7.20
C ASP A 321 22.30 11.84 6.32
N ALA A 322 21.09 11.78 6.89
CA ALA A 322 19.82 11.90 6.18
C ALA A 322 18.78 12.62 7.08
N PRO A 323 18.79 13.97 7.09
CA PRO A 323 17.86 14.75 7.90
C PRO A 323 16.39 14.49 7.50
N PRO A 324 15.47 14.32 8.46
CA PRO A 324 14.04 14.20 8.23
C PRO A 324 13.49 15.36 7.39
N ARG A 325 12.79 15.01 6.31
CA ARG A 325 12.14 15.98 5.42
C ARG A 325 10.97 15.34 4.67
N PRO A 326 10.07 16.13 4.08
CA PRO A 326 9.12 15.62 3.10
C PRO A 326 9.84 14.98 1.92
N VAL A 327 9.27 13.91 1.36
CA VAL A 327 9.79 13.31 0.12
C VAL A 327 9.63 14.30 -1.03
N HIS A 328 8.44 14.91 -1.14
CA HIS A 328 8.08 15.86 -2.18
C HIS A 328 7.82 17.23 -1.56
N ASP A 329 8.56 18.26 -1.96
CA ASP A 329 8.46 19.61 -1.36
C ASP A 329 7.27 20.43 -1.87
N ARG A 330 6.63 20.00 -2.96
CA ARG A 330 5.61 20.77 -3.68
C ARG A 330 4.19 20.24 -3.52
N ILE A 331 3.93 19.41 -2.50
CA ILE A 331 2.57 18.97 -2.18
C ILE A 331 1.84 20.16 -1.55
N LEU A 332 0.76 20.62 -2.18
CA LEU A 332 -0.04 21.71 -1.65
C LEU A 332 -0.84 21.22 -0.43
N ILE A 333 -0.61 21.84 0.72
CA ILE A 333 -1.30 21.54 1.98
C ILE A 333 -2.54 22.43 2.10
N ALA A 334 -2.34 23.75 2.08
CA ALA A 334 -3.39 24.75 2.29
C ALA A 334 -3.21 25.97 1.38
N LYS A 335 -4.33 26.65 1.11
CA LYS A 335 -4.34 27.97 0.46
C LYS A 335 -4.86 29.00 1.44
N LEU A 336 -4.11 30.08 1.59
CA LEU A 336 -4.37 31.17 2.53
C LEU A 336 -4.76 32.46 1.78
N ARG A 337 -5.28 33.42 2.54
CA ARG A 337 -5.48 34.81 2.13
C ARG A 337 -4.84 35.75 3.15
N PRO A 338 -4.56 37.01 2.77
CA PRO A 338 -3.87 37.93 3.66
C PRO A 338 -4.53 38.07 5.03
N GLY A 339 -3.73 37.93 6.09
CA GLY A 339 -4.20 37.95 7.46
C GLY A 339 -4.53 36.57 8.04
N GLN A 340 -4.48 35.51 7.24
CA GLN A 340 -4.55 34.13 7.72
C GLN A 340 -3.16 33.57 8.01
N GLU A 341 -3.11 32.71 9.02
CA GLU A 341 -1.91 32.04 9.52
C GLU A 341 -2.21 30.62 10.00
N LEU A 342 -1.16 29.80 9.97
CA LEU A 342 -1.06 28.44 10.48
C LEU A 342 0.16 28.35 11.40
N ASP A 343 -0.04 27.81 12.60
CA ASP A 343 1.02 27.46 13.55
C ASP A 343 0.70 26.08 14.13
N LEU A 344 1.45 25.08 13.67
CA LEU A 344 1.26 23.66 13.97
C LEU A 344 2.56 23.00 14.41
N GLU A 345 2.44 22.04 15.31
CA GLU A 345 3.48 21.07 15.67
C GLU A 345 2.99 19.66 15.31
N LEU A 346 3.83 18.86 14.65
CA LEU A 346 3.48 17.59 14.04
C LEU A 346 4.39 16.50 14.60
N HIS A 347 3.80 15.49 15.23
CA HIS A 347 4.54 14.34 15.74
C HIS A 347 4.39 13.18 14.78
N CYS A 348 5.53 12.66 14.33
CA CYS A 348 5.63 11.55 13.40
C CYS A 348 6.03 10.30 14.14
N GLU A 349 5.33 9.21 13.87
CA GLU A 349 5.52 7.92 14.52
C GLU A 349 5.74 6.83 13.48
N LYS A 350 6.41 5.75 13.89
CA LYS A 350 6.59 4.56 13.06
C LYS A 350 5.34 3.69 13.10
N GLY A 351 4.80 3.36 11.93
CA GLY A 351 3.60 2.53 11.78
C GLY A 351 3.69 1.58 10.58
N ILE A 352 2.62 0.80 10.37
CA ILE A 352 2.50 -0.16 9.27
C ILE A 352 1.23 0.11 8.45
N GLY A 353 1.29 -0.17 7.14
CA GLY A 353 0.18 0.08 6.22
C GLY A 353 -1.13 -0.66 6.56
N LYS A 354 -1.05 -1.77 7.32
CA LYS A 354 -2.19 -2.53 7.81
C LYS A 354 -3.05 -1.73 8.78
N ASP A 355 -2.43 -0.85 9.56
CA ASP A 355 -3.12 0.01 10.52
C ASP A 355 -3.75 1.21 9.80
N HIS A 356 -2.95 1.94 9.04
CA HIS A 356 -3.45 3.04 8.21
C HIS A 356 -2.68 3.14 6.88
N ALA A 357 -3.40 3.44 5.80
CA ALA A 357 -2.83 3.50 4.45
C ALA A 357 -1.70 4.54 4.28
N LYS A 358 -1.65 5.57 5.15
CA LYS A 358 -0.58 6.58 5.18
C LYS A 358 0.82 6.00 5.42
N PHE A 359 0.89 4.83 6.06
CA PHE A 359 2.15 4.14 6.32
C PHE A 359 2.58 3.21 5.17
N SER A 360 1.83 3.13 4.08
CA SER A 360 2.22 2.28 2.95
C SER A 360 3.42 2.91 2.21
N PRO A 361 4.57 2.22 2.09
CA PRO A 361 5.74 2.75 1.38
C PRO A 361 5.55 2.77 -0.14
N VAL A 362 4.57 2.03 -0.65
CA VAL A 362 4.30 1.87 -2.09
C VAL A 362 3.05 2.66 -2.47
N ALA A 363 3.12 3.33 -3.62
CA ALA A 363 1.92 3.88 -4.26
C ALA A 363 1.04 2.74 -4.77
N THR A 364 1.67 1.78 -5.46
CA THR A 364 1.04 0.50 -5.81
C THR A 364 2.09 -0.60 -5.89
N ALA A 365 1.68 -1.81 -5.53
CA ALA A 365 2.47 -3.02 -5.71
C ALA A 365 1.55 -4.08 -6.32
N THR A 366 1.81 -4.42 -7.57
CA THR A 366 1.00 -5.39 -8.29
C THR A 366 1.87 -6.40 -9.02
N TYR A 367 1.25 -7.50 -9.42
CA TYR A 367 1.84 -8.41 -10.38
C TYR A 367 0.79 -8.87 -11.36
N ARG A 368 1.26 -9.29 -12.54
CA ARG A 368 0.47 -10.05 -13.51
C ARG A 368 1.26 -11.25 -13.98
N LEU A 369 0.57 -12.33 -14.30
CA LEU A 369 1.23 -13.50 -14.91
C LEU A 369 1.66 -13.17 -16.34
N LEU A 370 2.76 -13.74 -16.83
CA LEU A 370 3.19 -13.56 -18.21
C LEU A 370 2.10 -14.09 -19.18
N PRO A 371 1.58 -13.27 -20.11
CA PRO A 371 0.70 -13.76 -21.17
C PRO A 371 1.38 -14.81 -22.05
N HIS A 372 0.61 -15.82 -22.45
CA HIS A 372 1.04 -16.82 -23.40
C HIS A 372 0.01 -16.88 -24.53
N ILE A 373 0.46 -16.67 -25.77
CA ILE A 373 -0.38 -16.71 -26.96
C ILE A 373 0.11 -17.87 -27.83
N GLN A 374 -0.76 -18.84 -28.05
CA GLN A 374 -0.47 -20.00 -28.88
C GLN A 374 -1.29 -19.94 -30.17
N LEU A 375 -0.61 -19.85 -31.31
CA LEU A 375 -1.21 -19.95 -32.64
C LEU A 375 -1.36 -21.44 -33.00
N LEU A 376 -2.59 -21.91 -33.17
CA LEU A 376 -2.88 -23.30 -33.51
C LEU A 376 -2.86 -23.54 -35.02
N GLN A 377 -3.30 -22.55 -35.78
CA GLN A 377 -3.43 -22.61 -37.23
C GLN A 377 -2.87 -21.34 -37.87
N PRO A 378 -2.35 -21.41 -39.11
CA PRO A 378 -1.92 -20.23 -39.83
C PRO A 378 -3.13 -19.33 -40.15
N VAL A 379 -3.02 -18.04 -39.85
CA VAL A 379 -4.06 -17.06 -40.17
C VAL A 379 -4.04 -16.78 -41.68
N PRO A 380 -5.19 -16.80 -42.38
CA PRO A 380 -5.27 -16.46 -43.80
C PRO A 380 -4.76 -15.03 -44.08
N ALA A 381 -4.03 -14.84 -45.19
CA ALA A 381 -3.38 -13.57 -45.54
C ALA A 381 -4.34 -12.36 -45.59
N ALA A 382 -5.59 -12.58 -46.00
CA ALA A 382 -6.62 -11.55 -46.04
C ALA A 382 -7.09 -11.07 -44.64
N LEU A 383 -6.93 -11.91 -43.61
CA LEU A 383 -7.38 -11.64 -42.25
C LEU A 383 -6.25 -11.20 -41.31
N VAL A 384 -5.00 -11.18 -41.79
CA VAL A 384 -3.81 -10.83 -40.99
C VAL A 384 -3.96 -9.44 -40.36
N ASP A 385 -4.39 -8.44 -41.11
CA ASP A 385 -4.48 -7.07 -40.62
C ASP A 385 -5.56 -6.94 -39.53
N LYS A 386 -6.68 -7.66 -39.70
CA LYS A 386 -7.76 -7.75 -38.70
C LYS A 386 -7.31 -8.50 -37.45
N PHE A 387 -6.55 -9.58 -37.61
CA PHE A 387 -6.00 -10.36 -36.51
C PHE A 387 -5.02 -9.53 -35.67
N VAL A 388 -4.10 -8.81 -36.31
CA VAL A 388 -3.16 -7.91 -35.63
C VAL A 388 -3.89 -6.80 -34.88
N ALA A 389 -4.96 -6.23 -35.46
CA ALA A 389 -5.77 -5.20 -34.81
C ALA A 389 -6.52 -5.68 -33.54
N CYS A 390 -6.66 -7.00 -33.34
CA CYS A 390 -7.26 -7.55 -32.12
C CYS A 390 -6.33 -7.45 -30.89
N PHE A 391 -5.03 -7.21 -31.11
CA PHE A 391 -4.02 -7.16 -30.06
C PHE A 391 -3.40 -5.76 -29.94
N PRO A 392 -2.85 -5.41 -28.77
CA PRO A 392 -2.03 -4.21 -28.63
C PRO A 392 -0.86 -4.18 -29.62
N PRO A 393 -0.41 -2.98 -30.04
CA PRO A 393 0.69 -2.85 -31.00
C PRO A 393 1.98 -3.47 -30.46
N GLY A 394 2.65 -4.28 -31.30
CA GLY A 394 3.91 -4.95 -30.97
C GLY A 394 3.76 -6.30 -30.27
N VAL A 395 2.55 -6.80 -30.05
CA VAL A 395 2.30 -8.16 -29.52
C VAL A 395 2.42 -9.21 -30.63
N ILE A 396 1.75 -8.99 -31.76
CA ILE A 396 1.78 -9.85 -32.93
C ILE A 396 2.60 -9.17 -34.03
N GLY A 397 3.58 -9.89 -34.56
CA GLY A 397 4.36 -9.49 -35.73
C GLY A 397 3.86 -10.17 -36.99
N VAL A 398 4.14 -9.56 -38.14
CA VAL A 398 3.87 -10.11 -39.47
C VAL A 398 5.20 -10.28 -40.19
N SER A 399 5.43 -11.46 -40.78
CA SER A 399 6.57 -11.74 -41.65
C SER A 399 6.10 -12.12 -43.06
N GLY A 400 6.90 -11.79 -44.07
CA GLY A 400 6.57 -12.01 -45.49
C GLY A 400 5.83 -10.83 -46.14
N GLU A 401 5.67 -10.91 -47.46
CA GLU A 401 4.97 -9.91 -48.29
C GLU A 401 3.87 -10.56 -49.14
N GLY A 402 2.83 -9.81 -49.48
CA GLY A 402 1.74 -10.27 -50.34
C GLY A 402 0.92 -11.41 -49.74
N ASP A 403 0.81 -12.52 -50.49
CA ASP A 403 0.05 -13.72 -50.12
C ASP A 403 0.82 -14.65 -49.15
N GLU A 404 2.12 -14.41 -48.93
CA GLU A 404 2.94 -15.20 -48.00
C GLU A 404 2.99 -14.61 -46.58
N ARG A 405 2.11 -13.63 -46.27
CA ARG A 405 2.03 -13.00 -44.95
C ARG A 405 1.71 -14.04 -43.87
N LYS A 406 2.61 -14.20 -42.90
CA LYS A 406 2.47 -15.07 -41.74
C LYS A 406 2.55 -14.27 -40.45
N VAL A 407 1.60 -14.53 -39.56
CA VAL A 407 1.60 -13.96 -38.21
C VAL A 407 2.50 -14.79 -37.29
N PHE A 408 3.18 -14.12 -36.38
CA PHE A 408 3.91 -14.74 -35.28
C PHE A 408 3.77 -13.88 -34.03
N VAL A 409 3.91 -14.48 -32.86
CA VAL A 409 3.93 -13.72 -31.61
C VAL A 409 5.28 -13.02 -31.51
N GLN A 410 5.28 -11.69 -31.44
CA GLN A 410 6.50 -10.89 -31.33
C GLN A 410 6.88 -10.66 -29.87
N ASP A 411 5.93 -10.26 -29.03
CA ASP A 411 6.17 -9.99 -27.61
C ASP A 411 4.87 -10.14 -26.81
N ALA A 412 4.70 -11.30 -26.18
CA ALA A 412 3.50 -11.58 -25.40
C ALA A 412 3.42 -10.70 -24.13
N ARG A 413 4.53 -10.16 -23.62
CA ARG A 413 4.59 -9.34 -22.39
C ARG A 413 3.75 -8.07 -22.49
N LYS A 414 3.67 -7.51 -23.71
CA LYS A 414 2.92 -6.29 -24.03
C LYS A 414 1.42 -6.49 -24.09
N ASP A 415 0.96 -7.75 -24.14
CA ASP A 415 -0.46 -8.01 -24.20
C ASP A 415 -1.15 -7.68 -22.87
N THR A 416 -2.27 -6.97 -22.98
CA THR A 416 -3.16 -6.68 -21.85
C THR A 416 -4.19 -7.78 -21.65
N ILE A 417 -4.31 -8.70 -22.62
CA ILE A 417 -5.34 -9.75 -22.69
C ILE A 417 -6.74 -9.14 -22.70
N SER A 418 -7.00 -8.33 -23.73
CA SER A 418 -8.33 -7.74 -24.01
C SER A 418 -9.39 -8.80 -24.36
N ARG A 419 -8.96 -9.97 -24.85
CA ARG A 419 -9.81 -11.05 -25.40
C ARG A 419 -10.60 -10.66 -26.66
N GLU A 420 -10.22 -9.57 -27.34
CA GLU A 420 -10.92 -9.10 -28.53
C GLU A 420 -10.96 -10.16 -29.64
N VAL A 421 -9.90 -10.98 -29.75
CA VAL A 421 -9.82 -12.06 -30.73
C VAL A 421 -10.98 -13.07 -30.64
N PHE A 422 -11.57 -13.28 -29.46
CA PHE A 422 -12.70 -14.19 -29.27
C PHE A 422 -14.05 -13.61 -29.72
N ARG A 423 -14.11 -12.32 -30.07
CA ARG A 423 -15.33 -11.69 -30.61
C ARG A 423 -15.50 -11.93 -32.11
N HIS A 424 -14.48 -12.47 -32.77
CA HIS A 424 -14.49 -12.73 -34.19
C HIS A 424 -14.53 -14.24 -34.45
N ASP A 425 -15.66 -14.72 -34.96
CA ASP A 425 -15.88 -16.14 -35.28
C ASP A 425 -14.84 -16.69 -36.28
N GLU A 426 -14.31 -15.82 -37.15
CA GLU A 426 -13.25 -16.14 -38.12
C GLU A 426 -11.94 -16.61 -37.45
N PHE A 427 -11.70 -16.26 -36.19
CA PHE A 427 -10.51 -16.63 -35.43
C PHE A 427 -10.78 -17.73 -34.39
N GLU A 428 -12.00 -18.28 -34.37
CA GLU A 428 -12.32 -19.41 -33.52
C GLU A 428 -11.38 -20.59 -33.85
N ASN A 429 -10.88 -21.27 -32.82
CA ASN A 429 -9.91 -22.38 -32.94
C ASN A 429 -8.57 -22.03 -33.61
N THR A 430 -8.31 -20.75 -33.90
CA THR A 430 -7.04 -20.30 -34.49
C THR A 430 -6.01 -19.95 -33.43
N VAL A 431 -6.46 -19.39 -32.30
CA VAL A 431 -5.59 -18.98 -31.19
C VAL A 431 -6.07 -19.54 -29.86
N LYS A 432 -5.11 -19.86 -28.98
CA LYS A 432 -5.35 -20.08 -27.56
C LYS A 432 -4.63 -19.01 -26.76
N LEU A 433 -5.37 -18.39 -25.85
CA LEU A 433 -4.84 -17.42 -24.89
C LEU A 433 -4.64 -18.11 -23.55
N GLY A 434 -3.51 -17.83 -22.90
CA GLY A 434 -3.18 -18.34 -21.60
C GLY A 434 -2.29 -17.39 -20.81
N ARG A 435 -1.96 -17.78 -19.59
CA ARG A 435 -0.95 -17.13 -18.75
C ARG A 435 -0.04 -18.19 -18.15
N VAL A 436 1.25 -17.93 -18.06
CA VAL A 436 2.22 -18.83 -17.41
C VAL A 436 2.12 -18.64 -15.90
N ARG A 437 1.74 -19.69 -15.15
CA ARG A 437 1.39 -19.62 -13.71
C ARG A 437 2.57 -19.26 -12.82
N ASP A 438 3.76 -19.74 -13.13
CA ASP A 438 4.97 -19.57 -12.34
C ASP A 438 5.89 -18.45 -12.86
N HIS A 439 5.36 -17.53 -13.68
CA HIS A 439 6.09 -16.35 -14.18
C HIS A 439 5.30 -15.09 -13.86
N PHE A 440 5.70 -14.41 -12.79
CA PHE A 440 5.08 -13.18 -12.32
C PHE A 440 5.85 -11.97 -12.83
N LEU A 441 5.15 -11.02 -13.44
CA LEU A 441 5.66 -9.71 -13.80
C LEU A 441 5.23 -8.74 -12.71
N PHE A 442 6.16 -8.36 -11.84
CA PHE A 442 5.93 -7.40 -10.76
C PHE A 442 6.15 -5.98 -11.25
N ASP A 443 5.30 -5.08 -10.75
CA ASP A 443 5.42 -3.64 -10.92
C ASP A 443 5.24 -2.98 -9.55
N LEU A 444 6.33 -2.38 -9.06
CA LEU A 444 6.40 -1.71 -7.77
C LEU A 444 6.63 -0.22 -7.98
N GLU A 445 5.71 0.60 -7.50
CA GLU A 445 5.85 2.06 -7.48
C GLU A 445 6.06 2.52 -6.03
N SER A 446 7.20 3.15 -5.77
CA SER A 446 7.50 3.74 -4.47
C SER A 446 6.83 5.10 -4.31
N THR A 447 6.42 5.42 -3.08
CA THR A 447 6.04 6.79 -2.70
C THR A 447 7.25 7.74 -2.57
N GLY A 448 8.46 7.17 -2.54
CA GLY A 448 9.75 7.83 -2.38
C GLY A 448 10.30 7.82 -0.95
N VAL A 449 9.58 7.24 0.02
CA VAL A 449 10.07 7.00 1.39
C VAL A 449 11.20 5.96 1.39
N ILE A 450 11.01 4.87 0.64
CA ILE A 450 11.98 3.79 0.45
C ILE A 450 12.31 3.71 -1.04
N PRO A 451 13.59 3.75 -1.46
CA PRO A 451 13.95 3.59 -2.86
C PRO A 451 13.41 2.28 -3.46
N PRO A 452 12.95 2.26 -4.72
CA PRO A 452 12.32 1.10 -5.34
C PRO A 452 13.15 -0.20 -5.28
N GLU A 453 14.47 -0.09 -5.42
CA GLU A 453 15.41 -1.22 -5.34
C GLU A 453 15.49 -1.86 -3.94
N ARG A 454 15.15 -1.11 -2.88
CA ARG A 454 15.15 -1.61 -1.50
C ARG A 454 13.82 -2.21 -1.08
N LEU A 455 12.72 -1.90 -1.78
CA LEU A 455 11.38 -2.37 -1.41
C LEU A 455 11.28 -3.90 -1.27
N LEU A 456 11.76 -4.64 -2.26
CA LEU A 456 11.70 -6.11 -2.23
C LEU A 456 12.56 -6.71 -1.10
N PRO A 457 13.83 -6.32 -0.92
CA PRO A 457 14.61 -6.70 0.26
C PRO A 457 13.93 -6.38 1.59
N GLU A 458 13.32 -5.18 1.74
CA GLU A 458 12.58 -4.81 2.96
C GLU A 458 11.42 -5.76 3.21
N ALA A 459 10.62 -6.07 2.19
CA ALA A 459 9.51 -7.01 2.34
C ALA A 459 9.96 -8.42 2.73
N ILE A 460 11.04 -8.92 2.13
CA ILE A 460 11.62 -10.23 2.49
C ILE A 460 12.14 -10.20 3.93
N ARG A 461 12.81 -9.11 4.36
CA ARG A 461 13.27 -8.94 5.74
C ARG A 461 12.10 -8.97 6.72
N THR A 462 11.02 -8.25 6.46
CA THR A 462 9.80 -8.25 7.28
C THR A 462 9.19 -9.65 7.37
N LEU A 463 9.10 -10.37 6.25
CA LEU A 463 8.58 -11.73 6.23
C LEU A 463 9.46 -12.70 7.05
N ARG A 464 10.79 -12.61 6.93
CA ARG A 464 11.74 -13.39 7.72
C ARG A 464 11.62 -13.10 9.21
N ALA A 465 11.47 -11.83 9.59
CA ALA A 465 11.29 -11.43 10.99
C ALA A 465 10.04 -12.07 11.60
N LYS A 466 8.92 -12.11 10.85
CA LYS A 466 7.69 -12.78 11.29
C LYS A 466 7.86 -14.27 11.51
N ILE A 467 8.52 -14.96 10.57
CA ILE A 467 8.81 -16.40 10.71
C ILE A 467 9.71 -16.64 11.93
N ALA A 468 10.70 -15.78 12.16
CA ALA A 468 11.59 -15.86 13.32
C ALA A 468 10.82 -15.67 14.64
N THR A 469 9.88 -14.71 14.71
CA THR A 469 9.02 -14.52 15.88
C THR A 469 8.16 -15.75 16.16
N LEU A 470 7.56 -16.34 15.12
CA LEU A 470 6.76 -17.56 15.26
C LEU A 470 7.61 -18.74 15.78
N ARG A 471 8.83 -18.91 15.21
CA ARG A 471 9.77 -19.94 15.67
C ARG A 471 10.11 -19.77 17.15
N LYS A 472 10.46 -18.57 17.58
CA LYS A 472 10.74 -18.27 19.01
C LYS A 472 9.55 -18.59 19.91
N GLY A 473 8.33 -18.30 19.46
CA GLY A 473 7.11 -18.63 20.21
C GLY A 473 6.91 -20.15 20.36
N LEU A 474 7.19 -20.92 19.31
CA LEU A 474 7.15 -22.39 19.37
C LEU A 474 8.22 -22.96 20.31
N ASP A 475 9.46 -22.48 20.20
CA ASP A 475 10.57 -22.90 21.07
C ASP A 475 10.25 -22.61 22.56
N HIS A 476 9.58 -21.48 22.83
CA HIS A 476 9.11 -21.13 24.17
C HIS A 476 8.03 -22.09 24.70
N LEU A 477 7.07 -22.47 23.86
CA LEU A 477 6.02 -23.44 24.22
C LEU A 477 6.58 -24.83 24.52
N GLU A 478 7.57 -25.28 23.75
CA GLU A 478 8.23 -26.57 23.97
C GLU A 478 9.04 -26.59 25.28
N THR A 479 9.59 -25.44 25.70
CA THR A 479 10.44 -25.35 26.90
C THR A 479 9.67 -25.11 28.20
N GLN A 480 8.56 -24.39 28.17
CA GLN A 480 7.79 -24.04 29.39
C GLN A 480 6.48 -24.82 29.57
N GLY A 481 6.02 -25.54 28.54
CA GLY A 481 4.72 -26.20 28.56
C GLY A 481 3.56 -25.22 28.37
N LEU A 482 2.39 -25.74 27.95
CA LEU A 482 1.24 -24.95 27.53
C LEU A 482 0.59 -24.12 28.67
N ASP A 483 0.83 -24.51 29.92
CA ASP A 483 0.09 -24.00 31.08
C ASP A 483 0.59 -22.65 31.63
N THR A 484 1.82 -22.23 31.30
CA THR A 484 2.38 -20.94 31.76
C THR A 484 2.20 -19.81 30.74
N ALA A 485 1.95 -20.12 29.47
CA ALA A 485 1.91 -19.14 28.38
C ALA A 485 0.62 -18.28 28.33
N ILE A 486 -0.42 -18.65 29.08
CA ILE A 486 -1.71 -17.91 29.09
C ILE A 486 -1.68 -16.72 30.07
N VAL A 487 -0.71 -16.68 31.00
CA VAL A 487 -0.72 -15.69 32.10
C VAL A 487 0.03 -14.40 31.74
N ASP A 488 0.92 -14.42 30.75
CA ASP A 488 1.79 -13.28 30.38
C ASP A 488 1.51 -12.71 28.97
N ALA A 489 0.32 -12.96 28.40
CA ALA A 489 -0.10 -12.44 27.09
C ALA A 489 -0.97 -11.18 27.17
#